data_AF-A0A929CAU5-F1
#
_entry.id   AF-A0A929CAU5-F1
#
_cell.length_a   1.000
_cell.length_b   1.000
_cell.length_c   1.000
_cell.angle_alpha   90.00
_cell.angle_beta   90.00
_cell.angle_gamma   90.00
#
_symmetry.space_group_name_H-M   'P 1'
#
loop_
_entity.id
_entity.type
_entity.pdbx_description
1 polymer ?
#
loop_
_entity_poly.entity_id
_entity_poly.type
_entity_poly.pdbx_seq_one_letter_code
_entity_poly.pdbx_strand_id
1 'polypeptide(L)'
;MLAYKHVVLILLVGSVIVISLAWVLAFLSVWLVLALILLNLAVLFGGSFCVCSGLYLYAHCKGADDKKQIAITFDDGPNADATPGVLDILKTHNIKAGFFLIGR
;
A
#
# COMPACT_ATOMS: atom_id res chain seq x y z
N MET A 1 13.10 52.43 37.60
CA MET A 1 12.54 51.29 38.35
C MET A 1 11.36 50.74 37.56
N LEU A 2 11.41 49.50 37.05
CA LEU A 2 10.20 48.87 36.52
C LEU A 2 9.20 48.74 37.68
N ALA A 3 8.04 49.38 37.57
CA ALA A 3 6.97 49.19 38.56
C ALA A 3 6.51 47.73 38.49
N TYR A 4 6.29 47.09 39.65
CA TYR A 4 5.91 45.68 39.77
C TYR A 4 4.74 45.27 38.86
N LYS A 5 3.81 46.20 38.58
CA LYS A 5 2.68 46.01 37.65
C LYS A 5 3.11 45.70 36.21
N HIS A 6 4.20 46.30 35.72
CA HIS A 6 4.72 46.02 34.38
C HIS A 6 5.43 44.66 34.31
N VAL A 7 6.10 44.25 35.39
CA VAL A 7 6.74 42.93 35.47
C VAL A 7 5.68 41.82 35.44
N VAL A 8 4.61 41.96 36.22
CA VAL A 8 3.50 41.00 36.23
C VAL A 8 2.83 40.93 34.85
N LEU A 9 2.61 42.08 34.20
CA LEU A 9 2.00 42.12 32.86
C LEU A 9 2.88 41.41 31.81
N ILE A 10 4.19 41.62 31.83
CA ILE A 10 5.13 40.97 30.90
C ILE A 10 5.13 39.45 31.08
N LEU A 11 5.13 38.97 32.33
CA LEU A 11 5.09 37.54 32.64
C LEU A 11 3.77 36.89 32.17
N LEU A 12 2.63 37.56 32.37
CA LEU A 12 1.33 37.08 31.91
C LEU A 12 1.28 37.00 30.39
N VAL A 13 1.69 38.05 29.68
CA VAL A 13 1.74 38.05 28.21
C VAL A 13 2.71 36.97 27.69
N GLY A 14 3.87 36.82 28.32
CA GLY A 14 4.83 35.76 28.01
C GLY A 14 4.23 34.36 28.15
N SER A 15 3.49 34.10 29.23
CA SER A 15 2.84 32.81 29.46
C SER A 15 1.78 32.49 28.40
N VAL A 16 0.97 33.48 27.99
CA VAL A 16 -0.05 33.31 26.94
C VAL A 16 0.58 32.99 25.58
N ILE A 17 1.71 33.62 25.25
CA ILE A 17 2.44 33.35 24.00
C ILE A 17 3.00 31.92 24.00
N VAL A 18 3.62 31.50 25.11
CA VAL A 18 4.17 30.15 25.25
C VAL A 18 3.07 29.09 25.14
N ILE A 19 1.92 29.30 25.80
CA ILE A 19 0.78 28.38 25.74
C ILE A 19 0.20 28.31 24.32
N SER A 20 0.04 29.46 23.66
CA SER A 20 -0.44 29.53 22.28
C SER A 20 0.50 28.82 21.31
N LEU A 21 1.81 29.02 21.45
CA LEU A 21 2.82 28.36 20.63
C LEU A 21 2.85 26.85 20.85
N ALA A 22 2.76 26.41 22.12
CA ALA A 22 2.67 24.99 22.45
C ALA A 22 1.41 24.34 21.86
N TRP A 23 0.27 25.03 21.90
CA TRP A 23 -0.97 24.59 21.26
C TRP A 23 -0.84 24.47 19.74
N VAL A 24 -0.22 25.44 19.07
CA VAL A 24 0.00 25.41 17.63
C VAL A 24 0.93 24.27 17.24
N LEU A 25 2.03 24.05 17.98
CA LEU A 25 2.95 22.94 17.75
C LEU A 25 2.28 21.59 18.02
N ALA A 26 1.47 21.47 19.08
CA ALA A 26 0.71 20.27 19.38
C ALA A 26 -0.34 19.97 18.30
N PHE A 27 -1.07 20.98 17.84
CA PHE A 27 -2.06 20.85 16.77
C PHE A 27 -1.38 20.44 15.45
N LEU A 28 -0.31 21.14 15.06
CA LEU A 28 0.48 20.79 13.88
C LEU A 28 1.03 19.35 13.97
N SER A 29 1.45 18.92 15.16
CA SER A 29 1.95 17.56 15.37
C SER A 29 0.89 16.49 15.16
N VAL A 30 -0.36 16.71 15.61
CA VAL A 30 -1.44 15.72 15.44
C VAL A 30 -1.85 15.60 13.99
N TRP A 31 -2.06 16.72 13.28
CA TRP A 31 -2.43 16.66 11.86
C TRP A 31 -1.32 16.11 10.98
N LEU A 32 -0.06 16.40 11.30
CA LEU A 32 1.08 15.81 10.61
C LEU A 32 1.12 14.28 10.82
N VAL A 33 0.92 13.81 12.06
CA VAL A 33 0.85 12.38 12.36
C VAL A 33 -0.31 11.72 11.62
N LEU A 34 -1.50 12.32 11.63
CA LEU A 34 -2.66 11.82 10.88
C LEU A 34 -2.39 11.80 9.37
N ALA A 35 -1.78 12.83 8.82
CA ALA A 35 -1.42 12.89 7.40
C ALA A 35 -0.41 11.79 7.03
N LEU A 36 0.58 11.51 7.88
CA LEU A 36 1.54 10.43 7.67
C LEU A 36 0.89 9.05 7.76
N ILE A 37 -0.05 8.86 8.70
CA ILE A 37 -0.83 7.62 8.79
C ILE A 37 -1.67 7.43 7.52
N LEU A 38 -2.39 8.47 7.08
CA LEU A 38 -3.19 8.40 5.86
C LEU A 38 -2.33 8.17 4.61
N LEU A 39 -1.16 8.81 4.52
CA LEU A 39 -0.21 8.58 3.45
C LEU A 39 0.30 7.13 3.46
N ASN A 40 0.65 6.60 4.63
CA ASN A 40 1.09 5.20 4.77
C ASN A 40 -0.02 4.24 4.33
N LEU A 41 -1.25 4.45 4.78
CA LEU A 41 -2.41 3.66 4.38
C LEU A 41 -2.66 3.76 2.86
N ALA A 42 -2.54 4.95 2.27
CA ALA A 42 -2.70 5.14 0.83
C ALA A 42 -1.62 4.39 0.03
N VAL A 43 -0.36 4.40 0.50
CA VAL A 43 0.74 3.65 -0.13
C VAL A 43 0.51 2.14 -0.01
N LEU A 44 0.14 1.64 1.16
CA LEU A 44 -0.15 0.21 1.37
C LEU A 44 -1.36 -0.24 0.55
N PHE A 45 -2.41 0.57 0.51
CA PHE A 45 -3.57 0.33 -0.34
C PHE A 45 -3.14 0.29 -1.81
N GLY A 46 -2.46 1.32 -2.31
CA GLY A 46 -1.98 1.36 -3.70
C GLY A 46 -1.11 0.15 -4.07
N GLY A 47 -0.19 -0.26 -3.18
CA GLY A 47 0.63 -1.45 -3.39
C GLY A 47 -0.15 -2.77 -3.35
N SER A 48 -1.21 -2.85 -2.52
CA SER A 48 -2.07 -4.04 -2.45
C SER A 48 -2.94 -4.21 -3.69
N PHE A 49 -3.36 -3.11 -4.32
CA PHE A 49 -4.13 -3.13 -5.56
C PHE A 49 -3.29 -3.48 -6.79
N CYS A 50 -1.97 -3.33 -6.72
CA CYS A 50 -1.07 -3.62 -7.84
C CYS A 50 0.12 -4.48 -7.37
N VAL A 51 0.03 -5.79 -7.59
CA VAL A 51 1.13 -6.75 -7.34
C VAL A 51 2.42 -6.34 -8.06
N CYS A 52 2.30 -5.68 -9.21
CA CYS A 52 3.44 -5.23 -10.01
C CYS A 52 4.15 -3.99 -9.46
N SER A 53 3.63 -3.36 -8.40
CA SER A 53 4.29 -2.25 -7.71
C SER A 53 5.61 -2.66 -7.06
N GLY A 54 5.79 -3.94 -6.75
CA GLY A 54 6.96 -4.43 -6.03
C GLY A 54 7.03 -4.01 -4.55
N LEU A 55 5.95 -3.43 -4.00
CA LEU A 55 5.97 -2.85 -2.65
C LEU A 55 6.22 -3.88 -1.54
N TYR A 56 5.55 -5.04 -1.61
CA TYR A 56 5.66 -6.09 -0.60
C TYR A 56 6.70 -7.15 -0.95
N LEU A 57 6.80 -7.47 -2.25
CA LEU A 57 7.70 -8.47 -2.79
C LEU A 57 7.97 -8.14 -4.26
N TYR A 58 9.11 -8.62 -4.77
CA TYR A 58 9.40 -8.54 -6.19
C TYR A 58 8.57 -9.59 -6.95
N ALA A 59 7.66 -9.13 -7.81
CA ALA A 59 6.80 -9.97 -8.62
C ALA A 59 7.18 -9.87 -10.11
N HIS A 60 7.29 -11.01 -10.78
CA HIS A 60 7.42 -11.06 -12.23
C HIS A 60 6.05 -10.84 -12.88
N CYS A 61 5.78 -9.61 -13.32
CA CYS A 61 4.53 -9.24 -13.97
C CYS A 61 4.56 -9.27 -15.51
N LYS A 62 5.67 -9.72 -16.09
CA LYS A 62 5.84 -9.83 -17.54
C LYS A 62 6.77 -11.00 -17.88
N GLY A 63 6.71 -11.43 -19.14
CA GLY A 63 7.62 -12.44 -19.68
C GLY A 63 9.09 -12.02 -19.65
N ALA A 64 9.99 -12.99 -19.81
CA ALA A 64 11.43 -12.78 -19.75
C ALA A 64 12.00 -12.04 -20.98
N ASP A 65 11.28 -12.03 -22.10
CA ASP A 65 11.65 -11.33 -23.31
C ASP A 65 10.48 -10.50 -23.86
N ASP A 66 10.75 -9.66 -24.86
CA ASP A 66 9.76 -8.78 -25.49
C ASP A 66 9.03 -9.47 -26.68
N LYS A 67 9.03 -10.81 -26.73
CA LYS A 67 8.29 -11.53 -27.77
C LYS A 67 6.79 -11.44 -27.50
N LYS A 68 6.01 -11.46 -28.58
CA LYS A 68 4.55 -11.53 -28.51
C LYS A 68 4.09 -12.94 -28.14
N GLN A 69 4.23 -13.28 -26.86
CA GLN A 69 3.88 -14.58 -26.32
C GLN A 69 3.08 -14.41 -25.02
N ILE A 70 2.24 -15.40 -24.72
CA ILE A 70 1.50 -15.49 -23.46
C ILE A 70 1.74 -16.86 -22.85
N ALA A 71 1.84 -16.93 -21.52
CA ALA A 71 1.83 -18.17 -20.77
C ALA A 71 0.45 -18.36 -20.15
N ILE A 72 -0.16 -19.53 -20.35
CA ILE A 72 -1.44 -19.89 -19.77
C ILE A 72 -1.19 -20.82 -18.60
N THR A 73 -1.73 -20.49 -17.43
CA THR A 73 -1.65 -21.31 -16.23
C THR A 73 -3.03 -21.49 -15.62
N PHE A 74 -3.25 -22.62 -14.97
CA PHE A 74 -4.46 -22.93 -14.23
C PHE A 74 -4.08 -23.24 -12.78
N ASP A 75 -4.67 -22.51 -11.85
CA ASP A 75 -4.55 -22.76 -10.41
C ASP A 75 -5.63 -23.75 -9.95
N ASP A 76 -5.40 -24.39 -8.81
CA ASP A 76 -6.37 -25.25 -8.12
C ASP A 76 -6.87 -26.47 -8.90
N GLY A 77 -6.00 -27.10 -9.71
CA GLY A 77 -6.35 -28.26 -10.52
C GLY A 77 -6.19 -29.63 -9.83
N PRO A 78 -6.85 -30.70 -10.35
CA PRO A 78 -7.85 -30.71 -11.42
C PRO A 78 -9.30 -30.71 -10.88
N ASN A 79 -10.19 -30.00 -11.58
CA ASN A 79 -11.63 -30.07 -11.37
C ASN A 79 -12.21 -31.17 -12.29
N ALA A 80 -12.92 -32.13 -11.70
CA ALA A 80 -13.42 -33.30 -12.42
C ALA A 80 -14.37 -32.95 -13.58
N ASP A 81 -15.15 -31.88 -13.45
CA ASP A 81 -16.17 -31.49 -14.43
C ASP A 81 -15.59 -30.58 -15.52
N ALA A 82 -14.68 -29.66 -15.16
CA ALA A 82 -14.19 -28.63 -16.07
C ALA A 82 -12.85 -28.97 -16.75
N THR A 83 -11.92 -29.63 -16.04
CA THR A 83 -10.56 -29.86 -16.54
C THR A 83 -10.50 -30.70 -17.83
N PRO A 84 -11.32 -31.76 -18.03
CA PRO A 84 -11.30 -32.53 -19.27
C PRO A 84 -11.57 -31.68 -20.52
N GLY A 85 -12.58 -30.80 -20.48
CA GLY A 85 -12.92 -29.93 -21.61
C GLY A 85 -11.82 -28.90 -21.91
N VAL A 86 -11.16 -28.37 -20.87
CA VAL A 86 -10.00 -27.48 -21.05
C VAL A 86 -8.85 -28.21 -21.75
N LEU A 87 -8.56 -29.46 -21.34
CA LEU A 87 -7.51 -30.27 -21.94
C LEU A 87 -7.80 -30.60 -23.42
N ASP A 88 -9.06 -30.88 -23.76
CA ASP A 88 -9.47 -31.14 -25.14
C ASP A 88 -9.27 -29.91 -26.05
N ILE A 89 -9.59 -28.71 -25.56
CA ILE A 89 -9.36 -27.45 -26.29
C ILE A 89 -7.87 -27.20 -26.49
N LEU A 90 -7.07 -27.32 -25.41
CA LEU A 90 -5.62 -27.15 -25.49
C LEU A 90 -4.99 -28.12 -26.49
N LYS A 91 -5.44 -29.39 -26.48
CA LYS A 91 -4.99 -30.41 -27.43
C LYS A 91 -5.39 -30.10 -28.87
N THR A 92 -6.63 -29.66 -29.09
CA THR A 92 -7.15 -29.29 -30.41
C THR A 92 -6.33 -28.18 -31.06
N HIS A 93 -5.88 -27.20 -30.27
CA HIS A 93 -5.04 -26.10 -30.74
C HIS A 93 -3.54 -26.36 -30.63
N ASN A 94 -3.13 -27.54 -30.14
CA ASN A 94 -1.72 -27.88 -29.88
C ASN A 94 -1.00 -26.84 -28.98
N ILE A 95 -1.70 -26.35 -27.95
CA ILE A 95 -1.22 -25.35 -26.99
C ILE A 95 -0.79 -26.05 -25.70
N LYS A 96 0.32 -25.60 -25.11
CA LYS A 96 0.77 -26.02 -23.78
C LYS A 96 0.32 -25.03 -22.71
N ALA A 97 -0.06 -25.54 -21.54
CA ALA A 97 -0.39 -24.74 -20.37
C ALA A 97 0.19 -25.37 -19.10
N GLY A 98 0.44 -24.55 -18.08
CA GLY A 98 0.86 -25.01 -16.75
C GLY A 98 -0.35 -25.28 -15.86
N PHE A 99 -0.28 -26.32 -15.03
CA PHE A 99 -1.31 -26.63 -14.03
C PHE A 99 -0.66 -26.69 -12.66
N PHE A 100 -1.09 -25.82 -11.75
CA PHE A 100 -0.69 -25.85 -10.35
C PHE A 100 -1.71 -26.71 -9.59
N LEU A 101 -1.32 -27.96 -9.33
CA LEU A 101 -2.20 -28.95 -8.73
C LEU A 101 -2.24 -28.82 -7.20
N ILE A 102 -3.41 -29.03 -6.61
CA ILE A 102 -3.54 -29.14 -5.15
C ILE A 102 -3.07 -30.54 -4.73
N GLY A 103 -2.06 -30.60 -3.85
CA GLY A 103 -1.63 -31.85 -3.23
C GLY A 103 -2.73 -32.41 -2.31
N ARG A 104 -3.05 -33.69 -2.45
CA ARG A 104 -3.94 -34.44 -1.55
C ARG A 104 -3.16 -35.49 -0.80
#